data_AF-A0A076PQ93-F1
#
_entry.id   AF-A0A076PQ93-F1
#
_cell.length_a   1.000
_cell.length_b   1.000
_cell.length_c   1.000
_cell.angle_alpha   90.00
_cell.angle_beta   90.00
_cell.angle_gamma   90.00
#
_symmetry.space_group_name_H-M   'P 1'
#
loop_
_entity.id
_entity.type
_entity.pdbx_description
1 polymer ?
#
loop_
_entity_poly.entity_id
_entity_poly.type
_entity_poly.pdbx_seq_one_letter_code
_entity_poly.pdbx_strand_id
1 'polypeptide(L)'
;MSHTSQRLLIKRLTDETINAEQCAELLHCTEQRIEELTRSGELPGMKFGRGWIYVKADLLAYIADRARKEAEDRRQDLNARKSIPRLDTPIRPRRQTPPPLPVPTKAFVQGPRP
;
A
#
# COMPACT_ATOMS: atom_id res chain seq x y z
N MET A 1 -33.42 -14.81 -12.15
CA MET A 1 -33.48 -13.72 -13.14
C MET A 1 -33.15 -12.38 -12.47
N SER A 2 -31.88 -12.15 -12.10
CA SER A 2 -31.53 -10.94 -11.30
C SER A 2 -30.18 -10.29 -11.64
N HIS A 3 -29.52 -10.66 -12.74
CA HIS A 3 -28.25 -10.01 -13.14
C HIS A 3 -28.45 -8.77 -14.02
N THR A 4 -29.60 -8.66 -14.70
CA THR A 4 -29.85 -7.55 -15.65
C THR A 4 -30.14 -6.23 -14.92
N SER A 5 -30.71 -6.25 -13.72
CA SER A 5 -31.08 -5.04 -12.97
C SER A 5 -29.90 -4.33 -12.28
N GLN A 6 -28.82 -5.03 -11.93
CA GLN A 6 -27.63 -4.37 -11.35
C GLN A 6 -26.81 -3.66 -12.43
N ARG A 7 -26.76 -4.19 -13.65
CA ARG A 7 -25.98 -3.62 -14.76
C ARG A 7 -26.56 -2.28 -15.28
N LEU A 8 -27.85 -2.03 -15.04
CA LEU A 8 -28.52 -0.79 -15.47
C LEU A 8 -28.46 0.34 -14.43
N LEU A 9 -28.19 0.04 -13.15
CA LEU A 9 -28.14 1.04 -12.08
C LEU A 9 -26.82 1.85 -12.07
N ILE A 10 -25.76 1.28 -12.63
CA ILE A 10 -24.45 1.95 -12.80
C ILE A 10 -24.47 2.97 -13.96
N LYS A 11 -25.52 2.95 -14.79
CA LYS A 11 -25.61 3.75 -16.02
C LYS A 11 -26.16 5.17 -15.81
N ARG A 12 -26.35 5.63 -14.57
CA ARG A 12 -27.04 6.91 -14.27
C ARG A 12 -26.34 7.86 -13.29
N LEU A 13 -25.04 7.74 -13.07
CA LEU A 13 -24.25 8.80 -12.42
C LEU A 13 -23.16 9.30 -13.38
N THR A 14 -23.61 10.18 -14.29
CA THR A 14 -22.80 11.25 -14.92
C THR A 14 -21.52 10.82 -15.64
N ASP A 15 -21.65 10.58 -16.94
CA ASP A 15 -20.61 10.36 -17.95
C ASP A 15 -19.74 11.62 -18.14
N GLU A 16 -19.05 12.04 -17.09
CA GLU A 16 -18.10 13.15 -17.16
C GLU A 16 -16.72 12.56 -17.43
N THR A 17 -16.28 12.66 -18.69
CA THR A 17 -14.87 12.47 -19.02
C THR A 17 -14.06 13.54 -18.31
N ILE A 18 -13.03 13.13 -17.58
CA ILE A 18 -12.13 14.01 -16.83
C ILE A 18 -10.73 13.96 -17.44
N ASN A 19 -9.99 15.05 -17.32
CA ASN A 19 -8.58 15.12 -17.73
C ASN A 19 -7.65 14.60 -16.62
N ALA A 20 -6.33 14.64 -16.85
CA ALA A 20 -5.33 14.19 -15.87
C ALA A 20 -5.32 15.04 -14.59
N GLU A 21 -5.48 16.36 -14.69
CA GLU A 21 -5.54 17.28 -13.55
C GLU A 21 -6.74 16.95 -12.63
N GLN A 22 -7.93 16.85 -13.21
CA GLN A 22 -9.16 16.50 -12.48
C GLN A 22 -9.10 15.09 -11.88
N CYS A 23 -8.46 14.15 -12.57
CA CYS A 23 -8.19 12.81 -12.03
C CYS A 23 -7.24 12.89 -10.83
N ALA A 24 -6.23 13.76 -10.89
CA ALA A 24 -5.28 13.97 -9.81
C ALA A 24 -5.94 14.60 -8.58
N GLU A 25 -6.83 15.57 -8.78
CA GLU A 25 -7.66 16.13 -7.71
C GLU A 25 -8.56 15.07 -7.07
N LEU A 26 -9.21 14.24 -7.89
CA LEU A 26 -10.10 13.17 -7.43
C LEU A 26 -9.36 12.10 -6.61
N LEU A 27 -8.13 11.77 -6.98
CA LEU A 27 -7.31 10.74 -6.33
C LEU A 27 -6.32 11.31 -5.32
N HIS A 28 -6.36 12.62 -5.08
CA HIS A 28 -5.46 13.35 -4.18
C HIS A 28 -3.97 13.07 -4.46
N CYS A 29 -3.57 13.15 -5.72
CA CYS A 29 -2.17 13.02 -6.14
C CYS A 29 -1.77 14.12 -7.14
N THR A 30 -0.54 14.07 -7.66
CA THR A 30 -0.07 15.01 -8.68
C THR A 30 -0.50 14.55 -10.08
N GLU A 31 -0.71 15.50 -10.99
CA GLU A 31 -1.01 15.21 -12.39
C GLU A 31 0.08 14.32 -13.03
N GLN A 32 1.35 14.66 -12.79
CA GLN A 32 2.48 13.85 -13.27
C GLN A 32 2.35 12.38 -12.86
N ARG A 33 1.95 12.12 -11.60
CA ARG A 33 1.77 10.75 -11.12
C ARG A 33 0.63 10.04 -11.84
N ILE A 34 -0.48 10.73 -12.11
CA ILE A 34 -1.59 10.20 -12.91
C ILE A 34 -1.13 9.84 -14.32
N GLU A 35 -0.38 10.73 -14.98
CA GLU A 35 0.13 10.46 -16.32
C GLU A 35 1.12 9.29 -16.37
N GLU A 36 2.00 9.18 -15.36
CA GLU A 36 2.93 8.06 -15.22
C GLU A 36 2.18 6.74 -15.07
N LEU A 37 1.22 6.67 -14.15
CA LEU A 37 0.40 5.49 -13.92
C LEU A 37 -0.40 5.10 -15.17
N THR A 38 -0.88 6.10 -15.91
CA THR A 38 -1.65 5.84 -17.14
C THR A 38 -0.74 5.34 -18.26
N ARG A 39 0.46 5.90 -18.37
CA ARG A 39 1.47 5.44 -19.33
C ARG A 39 1.95 4.02 -19.04
N SER A 40 2.03 3.63 -17.76
CA SER A 40 2.36 2.25 -17.37
C SER A 40 1.17 1.29 -17.49
N GLY A 41 -0.04 1.78 -17.81
CA GLY A 41 -1.25 0.98 -17.90
C GLY A 41 -1.89 0.64 -16.55
N GLU A 42 -1.46 1.28 -15.48
CA GLU A 42 -2.00 1.09 -14.13
C GLU A 42 -3.34 1.80 -13.92
N LEU A 43 -3.63 2.85 -14.70
CA LEU A 43 -4.90 3.55 -14.72
C LEU A 43 -5.58 3.47 -16.09
N PRO A 44 -6.92 3.31 -16.14
CA PRO A 44 -7.67 3.23 -17.39
C PRO A 44 -7.84 4.63 -18.01
N GLY A 45 -6.82 5.10 -18.72
CA GLY A 45 -6.84 6.37 -19.45
C GLY A 45 -6.62 6.20 -20.94
N MET A 46 -7.25 7.06 -21.72
CA MET A 46 -7.08 7.16 -23.18
C MET A 46 -6.24 8.38 -23.53
N LYS A 47 -5.22 8.18 -24.36
CA LYS A 47 -4.43 9.30 -24.90
C LYS A 47 -5.29 10.06 -25.91
N PHE A 48 -5.52 11.35 -25.68
CA PHE A 48 -6.25 12.22 -26.60
C PHE A 48 -5.45 13.50 -26.88
N GLY A 49 -4.85 13.55 -28.07
CA GLY A 49 -3.92 14.62 -28.43
C GLY A 49 -2.75 14.72 -27.45
N ARG A 50 -2.59 15.90 -26.82
CA ARG A 50 -1.53 16.14 -25.83
C ARG A 50 -1.89 15.66 -24.43
N GLY A 51 -3.17 15.46 -24.10
CA GLY A 51 -3.62 15.08 -22.76
C GLY A 51 -4.01 13.60 -22.62
N TRP A 52 -4.44 13.24 -21.42
CA TRP A 52 -5.09 11.97 -21.10
C TRP A 52 -6.52 12.22 -20.65
N ILE A 53 -7.44 11.36 -21.07
CA ILE A 53 -8.85 11.42 -20.75
C ILE A 53 -9.27 10.13 -20.04
N TYR A 54 -10.06 10.27 -19.00
CA TYR A 54 -10.59 9.18 -18.20
C TYR A 54 -12.10 9.27 -18.17
N VAL A 55 -12.78 8.14 -18.34
CA VAL A 55 -14.21 8.06 -18.04
C VAL A 55 -14.32 7.89 -16.53
N LYS A 56 -14.85 8.90 -15.83
CA LYS A 56 -14.90 8.92 -14.36
C LYS A 56 -15.56 7.66 -13.78
N ALA A 57 -16.65 7.19 -14.40
CA ALA A 57 -17.35 5.99 -13.97
C ALA A 57 -16.47 4.73 -14.06
N ASP A 58 -15.79 4.52 -15.20
CA ASP A 58 -14.92 3.37 -15.41
C ASP A 58 -13.66 3.44 -14.54
N LEU A 59 -13.10 4.64 -14.37
CA LEU A 59 -11.96 4.87 -13.47
C LEU A 59 -12.31 4.47 -12.03
N LEU A 60 -13.44 4.95 -11.50
CA LEU A 60 -13.88 4.60 -10.15
C LEU A 60 -14.22 3.11 -10.01
N ALA A 61 -14.85 2.51 -11.02
CA ALA A 61 -15.14 1.09 -11.04
C ALA A 61 -13.86 0.24 -11.01
N TYR A 62 -12.86 0.62 -11.81
CA TYR A 62 -11.55 -0.03 -11.84
C TYR A 62 -10.83 0.07 -10.49
N ILE A 63 -10.81 1.26 -9.89
CA ILE A 63 -10.19 1.47 -8.58
C ILE A 63 -10.88 0.62 -7.51
N ALA A 64 -12.21 0.58 -7.50
CA ALA A 64 -12.96 -0.23 -6.54
C ALA A 64 -12.70 -1.73 -6.72
N ASP A 65 -12.55 -2.22 -7.96
CA ASP A 65 -12.18 -3.61 -8.23
C ASP A 65 -10.77 -3.94 -7.73
N ARG A 66 -9.80 -3.10 -8.07
CA ARG A 66 -8.40 -3.25 -7.64
C ARG A 66 -8.28 -3.23 -6.11
N ALA A 67 -8.92 -2.27 -5.45
CA ALA A 67 -8.91 -2.15 -3.99
C ALA A 67 -9.47 -3.40 -3.30
N ARG A 68 -10.51 -4.03 -3.86
CA ARG A 68 -11.06 -5.30 -3.35
C ARG A 68 -10.08 -6.45 -3.51
N LYS A 69 -9.41 -6.57 -4.67
CA LYS A 69 -8.39 -7.59 -4.91
C LYS A 69 -7.20 -7.44 -3.95
N GLU A 70 -6.68 -6.23 -3.78
CA GLU A 70 -5.58 -5.95 -2.86
C GLU A 70 -5.99 -6.14 -1.38
N ALA A 71 -7.24 -5.85 -1.01
CA ALA A 71 -7.75 -6.17 0.32
C ALA A 71 -7.85 -7.68 0.56
N GLU A 72 -8.26 -8.45 -0.46
CA GLU A 72 -8.31 -9.90 -0.38
C GLU A 72 -6.93 -10.53 -0.26
N ASP A 73 -5.98 -10.08 -1.07
CA ASP A 73 -4.58 -10.51 -1.00
C ASP A 73 -3.99 -10.29 0.41
N ARG A 74 -4.21 -9.10 0.99
CA ARG A 74 -3.81 -8.80 2.37
C ARG A 74 -4.46 -9.75 3.40
N ARG A 75 -5.74 -10.10 3.22
CA ARG A 75 -6.41 -11.07 4.09
C ARG A 75 -5.80 -12.46 3.97
N GLN A 76 -5.44 -12.86 2.75
CA GLN A 76 -4.83 -14.16 2.48
C GLN A 76 -3.41 -14.26 3.04
N ASP A 77 -2.55 -13.24 2.84
CA ASP A 77 -1.19 -13.20 3.42
C ASP A 77 -1.23 -13.30 4.95
N LEU A 78 -2.11 -12.55 5.60
CA LEU A 78 -2.27 -12.62 7.06
C LEU A 78 -2.73 -14.01 7.52
N ASN A 79 -3.65 -14.64 6.79
CA ASN A 79 -4.12 -15.98 7.12
C ASN A 79 -3.05 -17.05 6.87
N ALA A 80 -2.26 -16.92 5.80
CA ALA A 80 -1.14 -17.80 5.51
C ALA A 80 -0.09 -17.72 6.61
N ARG A 81 0.31 -16.51 7.03
CA ARG A 81 1.24 -16.31 8.16
C ARG A 81 0.76 -16.92 9.47
N LYS A 82 -0.56 -16.86 9.73
CA LYS A 82 -1.18 -17.49 10.91
C LYS A 82 -1.22 -19.02 10.81
N SER A 83 -1.35 -19.54 9.59
CA SER A 83 -1.51 -20.97 9.31
C SER A 83 -0.18 -21.71 9.13
N ILE A 84 0.95 -21.00 8.96
CA ILE A 84 2.28 -21.62 9.03
C ILE A 84 2.39 -22.26 10.42
N PRO A 85 2.43 -23.62 10.52
CA PRO A 85 2.73 -24.26 11.77
C PRO A 85 4.09 -23.73 12.17
N ARG A 86 4.21 -23.20 13.38
CA ARG A 86 5.52 -22.99 13.99
C ARG A 86 6.20 -24.36 13.86
N LEU A 87 7.13 -24.52 12.91
CA LEU A 87 8.02 -25.66 12.91
C LEU A 87 8.58 -25.63 14.32
N ASP A 88 8.29 -26.69 15.07
CA ASP A 88 8.67 -26.91 16.46
C ASP A 88 10.20 -26.96 16.49
N THR A 89 10.80 -25.79 16.28
CA THR A 89 12.19 -25.55 16.54
C THR A 89 12.15 -25.45 18.05
N PRO A 90 12.72 -26.41 18.78
CA PRO A 90 12.73 -26.32 20.22
C PRO A 90 13.38 -25.00 20.55
N ILE A 91 12.59 -24.08 21.13
CA ILE A 91 13.10 -22.86 21.75
C ILE A 91 13.96 -23.38 22.88
N ARG A 92 15.25 -23.66 22.61
CA ARG A 92 16.21 -23.93 23.66
C ARG A 92 16.18 -22.68 24.54
N PRO A 93 15.80 -22.79 25.82
CA PRO A 93 15.89 -21.65 26.71
C PRO A 93 17.37 -21.27 26.76
N ARG A 94 17.74 -20.19 26.07
CA ARG A 94 19.08 -19.63 26.10
C ARG A 94 19.24 -18.95 27.46
N ARG A 95 19.34 -19.74 28.52
CA ARG A 95 20.05 -19.35 29.75
C ARG A 95 21.54 -19.29 29.40
N GLN A 96 21.91 -18.32 28.57
CA GLN A 96 23.26 -17.81 28.61
C GLN A 96 23.22 -16.71 29.66
N THR A 97 23.87 -16.94 30.78
CA THR A 97 24.26 -15.85 31.68
C THR A 97 24.91 -14.77 30.80
N PRO A 98 24.41 -13.53 30.83
CA PRO A 98 25.03 -12.46 30.08
C PRO A 98 26.51 -12.41 30.47
N PRO A 99 27.44 -12.34 29.50
CA PRO A 99 28.85 -12.24 29.80
C PRO A 99 29.06 -11.04 30.73
N PRO A 100 29.86 -11.19 31.80
CA PRO A 100 30.07 -10.12 32.76
C PRO A 100 30.60 -8.89 32.02
N LEU A 101 29.87 -7.78 32.17
CA LEU A 101 30.28 -6.50 31.61
C LEU A 101 31.68 -6.18 32.15
N PRO A 102 32.61 -5.71 31.30
CA PRO A 102 33.88 -5.20 31.79
C PRO A 102 33.58 -4.03 32.72
N VAL A 103 33.90 -4.18 34.00
CA VAL A 103 33.78 -3.10 34.97
C VAL A 103 34.79 -2.00 34.58
N PRO A 104 34.37 -0.74 34.41
CA PRO A 104 35.32 0.34 34.22
C PRO A 104 36.18 0.43 35.48
N THR A 105 37.48 0.14 35.32
CA THR A 105 38.49 0.43 36.33
C THR A 105 38.42 1.93 36.64
N LYS A 106 37.96 2.27 37.85
CA LYS A 106 38.06 3.63 38.38
C LYS A 106 39.54 3.89 38.65
N ALA A 107 40.23 4.42 37.66
CA ALA A 107 41.56 4.98 37.80
C ALA A 107 41.53 6.42 37.27
N PHE A 108 41.26 7.38 38.16
CA PHE A 108 42.20 8.48 38.39
C PHE A 108 41.72 9.34 39.58
N VAL A 109 42.39 9.18 40.71
CA VAL A 109 42.42 10.18 41.78
C VAL A 109 43.28 11.32 41.24
N GLN A 110 42.66 12.42 40.80
CA GLN A 110 43.39 13.68 40.66
C GLN A 110 43.43 14.34 42.02
N GLY A 111 44.57 14.21 42.70
CA GLY A 111 44.88 15.01 43.89
C GLY A 111 44.96 16.51 43.55
N PRO A 112 44.83 17.37 44.56
CA PRO A 112 44.78 18.82 44.35
C PRO A 112 46.13 19.34 43.82
N ARG A 113 46.08 20.12 42.75
CA ARG A 113 47.25 20.87 42.25
C ARG A 113 47.50 22.10 43.14
N PRO A 114 48.78 22.44 43.40
CA PRO A 114 49.19 23.55 44.26
C PRO A 114 48.90 24.93 43.65
#